data_AF-A0A7W0SSB7-F1
#
_entry.id   AF-A0A7W0SSB7-F1
#
_cell.length_a   1.000
_cell.length_b   1.000
_cell.length_c   1.000
_cell.angle_alpha   90.00
_cell.angle_beta   90.00
_cell.angle_gamma   90.00
#
_symmetry.space_group_name_H-M   'P 1'
#
loop_
_entity.id
_entity.type
_entity.pdbx_description
1 polymer ?
#
loop_
_entity_poly.entity_id
_entity_poly.type
_entity_poly.pdbx_seq_one_letter_code
_entity_poly.pdbx_strand_id
1 'polypeptide(L)'
;MTSGDRDPQLNAPREASTGSPAQPGKSRKSPAREPFRPGSRSGLQLSKTPDYLLIGHVTADLQPDGSVVLGGTALYSALTASRLGVRVAILTRGVYGREVAGMKIPNLDILASENIQIVVQDAEVPTTFINEYQADRRVQTMPHWAGEIDLRGLPPHWRNAKVVHLGPIADEIDPRQCTGLTTRFLGVTPQGWMRDWPRQTGGRVKHIPLKLPGQLLGIIDCAIVSIEEIAYARDVIQRVGDRRLGVVTQGPDGARIIAGGEKFELPGFQVPVSDLTGAGDVFAAAFFLKAS
;
A
#
# COMPACT_ATOMS: atom_id res chain seq x y z
N MET A 1 -56.93 -42.12 -17.36
CA MET A 1 -56.07 -42.96 -16.50
C MET A 1 -55.47 -42.04 -15.44
N THR A 2 -56.27 -41.68 -14.43
CA THR A 2 -56.31 -42.28 -13.07
C THR A 2 -55.12 -41.80 -12.21
N SER A 3 -55.26 -40.71 -11.43
CA SER A 3 -55.89 -40.57 -10.09
C SER A 3 -54.90 -40.92 -8.96
N GLY A 4 -54.49 -39.96 -8.13
CA GLY A 4 -55.00 -39.76 -6.75
C GLY A 4 -54.00 -40.36 -5.73
N ASP A 5 -53.88 -39.99 -4.46
CA ASP A 5 -54.57 -39.05 -3.57
C ASP A 5 -53.74 -38.96 -2.25
N ARG A 6 -53.79 -37.78 -1.61
CA ARG A 6 -53.80 -37.43 -0.16
C ARG A 6 -53.24 -38.38 0.94
N ASP A 7 -52.38 -37.79 1.79
CA ASP A 7 -52.44 -37.59 3.28
C ASP A 7 -53.66 -38.17 4.08
N PRO A 8 -53.70 -38.24 5.45
CA PRO A 8 -52.72 -37.92 6.54
C PRO A 8 -52.84 -38.79 7.85
N GLN A 9 -52.17 -38.35 8.93
CA GLN A 9 -52.68 -38.21 10.34
C GLN A 9 -52.48 -39.30 11.44
N LEU A 10 -52.17 -38.78 12.66
CA LEU A 10 -52.69 -39.07 14.02
C LEU A 10 -51.80 -39.70 15.13
N ASN A 11 -51.42 -38.80 16.07
CA ASN A 11 -51.38 -38.84 17.55
C ASN A 11 -51.64 -40.15 18.34
N ALA A 12 -50.68 -40.47 19.27
CA ALA A 12 -50.74 -40.74 20.73
C ALA A 12 -51.81 -41.72 21.34
N PRO A 13 -51.69 -42.33 22.57
CA PRO A 13 -50.96 -41.85 23.78
C PRO A 13 -50.40 -42.91 24.82
N ARG A 14 -49.67 -42.39 25.83
CA ARG A 14 -49.49 -42.82 27.27
C ARG A 14 -48.91 -44.24 27.55
N GLU A 15 -48.11 -44.53 28.59
CA GLU A 15 -48.14 -44.07 29.99
C GLU A 15 -46.83 -44.39 30.75
N ALA A 16 -46.68 -43.85 31.96
CA ALA A 16 -45.47 -43.74 32.76
C ALA A 16 -45.18 -44.95 33.67
N SER A 17 -43.91 -45.15 34.07
CA SER A 17 -43.58 -45.62 35.43
C SER A 17 -42.15 -45.26 35.89
N THR A 18 -42.10 -44.50 36.99
CA THR A 18 -41.25 -44.62 38.20
C THR A 18 -39.72 -44.50 38.12
N GLY A 19 -39.18 -43.44 38.78
CA GLY A 19 -37.80 -43.35 39.31
C GLY A 19 -37.54 -44.36 40.44
N SER A 20 -36.37 -44.57 41.04
CA SER A 20 -35.08 -43.86 41.23
C SER A 20 -34.03 -44.94 41.66
N PRO A 21 -32.76 -44.67 42.09
CA PRO A 21 -31.96 -43.43 42.10
C PRO A 21 -30.55 -43.56 41.45
N ALA A 22 -29.91 -42.42 41.30
CA ALA A 22 -28.57 -42.20 40.74
C ALA A 22 -27.41 -42.76 41.61
N GLN A 23 -26.35 -43.22 40.94
CA GLN A 23 -24.99 -43.30 41.49
C GLN A 23 -24.09 -42.22 40.84
N PRO A 24 -23.17 -41.59 41.58
CA PRO A 24 -22.46 -40.40 41.12
C PRO A 24 -21.33 -40.76 40.14
N GLY A 25 -21.57 -40.50 38.85
CA GLY A 25 -20.54 -40.53 37.81
C GLY A 25 -19.64 -39.30 37.89
N LYS A 26 -18.36 -39.54 38.17
CA LYS A 26 -17.22 -38.59 38.23
C LYS A 26 -17.34 -37.41 37.27
N SER A 27 -17.32 -36.19 37.81
CA SER A 27 -17.24 -34.98 36.98
C SER A 27 -15.90 -34.95 36.23
N ARG A 28 -15.97 -34.86 34.91
CA ARG A 28 -14.82 -34.48 34.08
C ARG A 28 -14.51 -33.02 34.42
N LYS A 29 -13.45 -32.79 35.18
CA LYS A 29 -12.89 -31.45 35.39
C LYS A 29 -12.57 -30.83 34.02
N SER A 30 -13.29 -29.77 33.66
CA SER A 30 -12.91 -28.88 32.58
C SER A 30 -11.50 -28.35 32.85
N PRO A 31 -10.61 -28.25 31.84
CA PRO A 31 -9.30 -27.69 32.07
C PRO A 31 -9.46 -26.24 32.54
N ALA A 32 -8.76 -25.90 33.62
CA ALA A 32 -8.72 -24.54 34.14
C ALA A 32 -8.27 -23.60 33.02
N ARG A 33 -9.03 -22.54 32.77
CA ARG A 33 -8.60 -21.46 31.87
C ARG A 33 -7.29 -20.91 32.41
N GLU A 34 -6.19 -21.16 31.72
CA GLU A 34 -4.94 -20.49 32.01
C GLU A 34 -5.15 -18.97 31.83
N PRO A 35 -4.72 -18.15 32.80
CA PRO A 35 -4.79 -16.71 32.64
C PRO A 35 -3.92 -16.32 31.44
N PHE A 36 -4.53 -15.55 30.53
CA PHE A 36 -3.85 -14.92 29.40
C PHE A 36 -2.55 -14.27 29.89
N ARG A 37 -1.41 -14.86 29.56
CA ARG A 37 -0.10 -14.24 29.76
C ARG A 37 0.07 -13.25 28.62
N PRO A 38 0.13 -11.93 28.87
CA PRO A 38 0.51 -11.01 27.82
C PRO A 38 1.93 -11.37 27.44
N GLY A 39 2.09 -12.00 26.27
CA GLY A 39 3.38 -12.06 25.60
C GLY A 39 3.93 -10.65 25.55
N SER A 40 5.19 -10.51 25.97
CA SER A 40 6.00 -9.31 25.99
C SER A 40 5.48 -8.25 25.02
N ARG A 41 4.70 -7.28 25.54
CA ARG A 41 4.49 -6.00 24.88
C ARG A 41 5.83 -5.27 24.93
N SER A 42 6.74 -5.66 24.05
CA SER A 42 7.96 -4.90 23.78
C SER A 42 7.51 -3.58 23.18
N GLY A 43 7.34 -2.58 24.05
CA GLY A 43 7.04 -1.21 23.72
C GLY A 43 5.83 -1.02 22.82
N LEU A 44 4.70 -0.61 23.41
CA LEU A 44 4.06 0.58 22.84
C LEU A 44 5.12 1.69 22.95
N GLN A 45 6.08 1.73 22.03
CA GLN A 45 6.87 2.91 21.83
C GLN A 45 5.78 3.93 21.48
N LEU A 46 5.52 4.87 22.39
CA LEU A 46 4.68 6.04 22.14
C LEU A 46 5.38 6.84 21.06
N SER A 47 5.40 6.30 19.85
CA SER A 47 6.11 6.86 18.73
C SER A 47 5.32 8.09 18.36
N LYS A 48 5.98 9.25 18.38
CA LYS A 48 5.31 10.51 18.07
C LYS A 48 4.71 10.41 16.67
N THR A 49 3.56 11.05 16.46
CA THR A 49 2.95 11.18 15.12
C THR A 49 4.00 11.62 14.11
N PRO A 50 4.17 10.90 12.99
CA PRO A 50 5.12 11.26 11.95
C PRO A 50 4.73 12.61 11.32
N ASP A 51 5.72 13.37 10.87
CA ASP A 51 5.47 14.55 10.05
C ASP A 51 5.08 14.12 8.63
N TYR A 52 5.63 13.01 8.14
CA TYR A 52 5.44 12.51 6.78
C TYR A 52 5.15 11.01 6.80
N LEU A 53 3.95 10.60 6.38
CA LEU A 53 3.52 9.20 6.30
C LEU A 53 3.49 8.72 4.85
N LEU A 54 4.22 7.65 4.54
CA LEU A 54 4.17 6.94 3.26
C LEU A 54 3.26 5.73 3.38
N ILE A 55 2.43 5.53 2.36
CA ILE A 55 1.65 4.30 2.22
C ILE A 55 1.90 3.77 0.80
N GLY A 56 2.43 2.56 0.70
CA GLY A 56 2.81 1.92 -0.56
C GLY A 56 3.75 0.74 -0.34
N HIS A 57 3.92 -0.10 -1.34
CA HIS A 57 4.87 -1.21 -1.27
C HIS A 57 6.33 -0.75 -1.33
N VAL A 58 7.16 -1.31 -0.44
CA VAL A 58 8.60 -1.42 -0.67
C VAL A 58 8.81 -2.68 -1.52
N THR A 59 9.26 -2.51 -2.75
CA THR A 59 9.33 -3.60 -3.74
C THR A 59 10.64 -4.37 -3.64
N ALA A 60 10.66 -5.57 -4.22
CA ALA A 60 11.85 -6.38 -4.44
C ALA A 60 12.13 -6.43 -5.95
N ASP A 61 13.02 -5.58 -6.44
CA ASP A 61 13.35 -5.50 -7.85
C ASP A 61 14.46 -6.52 -8.18
N LEU A 62 14.08 -7.56 -8.92
CA LEU A 62 14.96 -8.66 -9.30
C LEU A 62 15.84 -8.24 -10.47
N GLN A 63 17.15 -8.32 -10.26
CA GLN A 63 18.18 -7.94 -11.22
C GLN A 63 18.53 -9.13 -12.15
N PRO A 64 19.12 -8.86 -13.33
CA PRO A 64 19.53 -9.92 -14.26
C PRO A 64 20.51 -10.95 -13.68
N ASP A 65 21.30 -10.56 -12.69
CA ASP A 65 22.25 -11.45 -11.99
C ASP A 65 21.61 -12.27 -10.87
N GLY A 66 20.28 -12.16 -10.68
CA GLY A 66 19.52 -12.83 -9.63
C GLY A 66 19.56 -12.13 -8.27
N SER A 67 20.31 -11.03 -8.13
CA SER A 67 20.27 -10.21 -6.92
C SER A 67 18.94 -9.44 -6.81
N VAL A 68 18.56 -9.07 -5.60
CA VAL A 68 17.34 -8.31 -5.32
C VAL A 68 17.73 -6.96 -4.73
N VAL A 69 17.23 -5.90 -5.33
CA VAL A 69 17.35 -4.52 -4.84
C VAL A 69 16.00 -4.06 -4.33
N LEU A 70 15.96 -3.44 -3.15
CA LEU A 70 14.71 -2.86 -2.67
C LEU A 70 14.37 -1.59 -3.45
N GLY A 71 13.09 -1.41 -3.74
CA GLY A 71 12.59 -0.26 -4.50
C GLY A 71 11.22 0.22 -4.04
N GLY A 72 10.52 0.87 -4.96
CA GLY A 72 9.18 1.41 -4.78
C GLY A 72 9.18 2.82 -4.18
N THR A 73 8.08 3.54 -4.44
CA THR A 73 7.90 4.92 -3.98
C THR A 73 8.07 5.04 -2.46
N ALA A 74 7.52 4.08 -1.70
CA ALA A 74 7.62 4.10 -0.25
C ALA A 74 9.07 4.14 0.25
N LEU A 75 10.00 3.44 -0.41
CA LEU A 75 11.42 3.43 -0.05
C LEU A 75 12.08 4.78 -0.37
N TYR A 76 12.04 5.20 -1.63
CA TYR A 76 12.77 6.39 -2.10
C TYR A 76 12.23 7.68 -1.48
N SER A 77 10.91 7.83 -1.39
CA SER A 77 10.30 9.02 -0.79
C SER A 77 10.53 9.08 0.72
N ALA A 78 10.51 7.94 1.43
CA ALA A 78 10.77 7.93 2.86
C ALA A 78 12.23 8.29 3.20
N LEU A 79 13.19 7.71 2.47
CA LEU A 79 14.60 8.06 2.60
C LEU A 79 14.84 9.55 2.32
N THR A 80 14.19 10.08 1.28
CA THR A 80 14.27 11.50 0.94
C THR A 80 13.73 12.38 2.05
N ALA A 81 12.51 12.11 2.52
CA ALA A 81 11.88 12.88 3.58
C ALA A 81 12.69 12.83 4.88
N SER A 82 13.22 11.66 5.24
CA SER A 82 14.07 11.49 6.42
C SER A 82 15.33 12.35 6.34
N ARG A 83 16.02 12.33 5.19
CA ARG A 83 17.24 13.12 4.96
C ARG A 83 16.98 14.62 4.86
N LEU A 84 15.75 15.02 4.58
CA LEU A 84 15.30 16.42 4.68
C LEU A 84 14.92 16.83 6.12
N GLY A 85 15.12 15.95 7.10
CA GLY A 85 15.06 16.26 8.52
C GLY A 85 13.67 16.13 9.15
N VAL A 86 12.72 15.47 8.50
CA VAL A 86 11.38 15.24 9.07
C VAL A 86 11.22 13.83 9.63
N ARG A 87 10.27 13.66 10.57
CA ARG A 87 9.96 12.34 11.13
C ARG A 87 9.09 11.55 10.18
N VAL A 88 9.58 10.41 9.72
CA VAL A 88 8.92 9.60 8.68
C VAL A 88 8.33 8.32 9.26
N ALA A 89 7.18 7.92 8.72
CA ALA A 89 6.63 6.59 8.89
C ALA A 89 6.25 5.96 7.55
N ILE A 90 6.34 4.63 7.46
CA ILE A 90 5.90 3.85 6.31
C ILE A 90 4.88 2.81 6.77
N LEU A 91 3.74 2.73 6.08
CA LEU A 91 2.91 1.54 6.04
C LEU A 91 3.14 0.82 4.73
N THR A 92 3.60 -0.43 4.81
CA THR A 92 3.86 -1.27 3.65
C THR A 92 3.34 -2.68 3.87
N ARG A 93 3.34 -3.49 2.82
CA ARG A 93 3.01 -4.91 2.85
C ARG A 93 4.05 -5.69 2.05
N GLY A 94 4.54 -6.78 2.62
CA GLY A 94 5.61 -7.54 1.99
C GLY A 94 6.29 -8.52 2.95
N VAL A 95 7.46 -8.97 2.52
CA VAL A 95 8.32 -9.89 3.26
C VAL A 95 9.77 -9.49 3.00
N TYR A 96 10.56 -9.40 4.07
CA TYR A 96 11.92 -8.86 4.01
C TYR A 96 12.85 -9.66 4.92
N GLY A 97 14.15 -9.66 4.60
CA GLY A 97 15.20 -10.29 5.41
C GLY A 97 15.19 -11.82 5.43
N ARG A 98 14.53 -12.47 4.47
CA ARG A 98 14.47 -13.93 4.32
C ARG A 98 14.42 -14.35 2.86
N GLU A 99 14.67 -15.63 2.61
CA GLU A 99 14.56 -16.22 1.27
C GLU A 99 13.11 -16.64 0.99
N VAL A 100 12.57 -16.22 -0.15
CA VAL A 100 11.20 -16.50 -0.59
C VAL A 100 11.17 -16.66 -2.10
N ALA A 101 10.46 -17.68 -2.60
CA ALA A 101 10.33 -17.94 -4.04
C ALA A 101 11.68 -17.97 -4.80
N GLY A 102 12.72 -18.53 -4.16
CA GLY A 102 14.08 -18.61 -4.72
C GLY A 102 14.85 -17.28 -4.75
N MET A 103 14.34 -16.24 -4.10
CA MET A 103 14.97 -14.91 -4.02
C MET A 103 15.38 -14.59 -2.58
N LYS A 104 16.63 -14.16 -2.38
CA LYS A 104 17.11 -13.65 -1.09
C LYS A 104 16.65 -12.21 -0.92
N ILE A 105 15.54 -11.98 -0.22
CA ILE A 105 14.98 -10.64 -0.07
C ILE A 105 15.78 -9.86 0.99
N PRO A 106 16.33 -8.67 0.67
CA PRO A 106 17.01 -7.83 1.64
C PRO A 106 16.11 -7.48 2.83
N ASN A 107 16.71 -7.23 3.98
CA ASN A 107 16.00 -6.65 5.11
C ASN A 107 15.78 -5.14 4.90
N LEU A 108 15.07 -4.50 5.83
CA LEU A 108 14.76 -3.06 5.77
C LEU A 108 15.81 -2.21 6.52
N ASP A 109 17.04 -2.68 6.68
CA ASP A 109 18.05 -2.03 7.53
C ASP A 109 18.36 -0.60 7.07
N ILE A 110 18.32 -0.33 5.76
CA ILE A 110 18.52 1.02 5.20
C ILE A 110 17.48 2.03 5.71
N LEU A 111 16.25 1.58 5.98
CA LEU A 111 15.21 2.41 6.56
C LEU A 111 15.35 2.51 8.08
N ALA A 112 15.77 1.43 8.74
CA ALA A 112 16.04 1.41 10.17
C ALA A 112 17.18 2.36 10.55
N SER A 113 18.25 2.45 9.75
CA SER A 113 19.37 3.36 9.97
C SER A 113 18.99 4.85 9.91
N GLU A 114 17.85 5.17 9.29
CA GLU A 114 17.34 6.53 9.12
C GLU A 114 16.30 6.89 10.20
N ASN A 115 16.13 6.05 11.25
CA ASN A 115 15.10 6.20 12.29
C ASN A 115 13.67 6.30 11.75
N ILE A 116 13.40 5.69 10.59
CA ILE A 116 12.07 5.65 9.98
C ILE A 116 11.21 4.62 10.72
N GLN A 117 10.00 5.02 11.13
CA GLN A 117 9.05 4.08 11.72
C GLN A 117 8.40 3.25 10.62
N ILE A 118 8.31 1.93 10.77
CA ILE A 118 7.77 1.06 9.72
C ILE A 118 6.77 0.09 10.32
N VAL A 119 5.59 0.02 9.71
CA VAL A 119 4.66 -1.10 9.89
C VAL A 119 4.66 -1.90 8.60
N VAL A 120 5.07 -3.17 8.72
CA VAL A 120 4.99 -4.14 7.64
C VAL A 120 3.78 -5.03 7.90
N GLN A 121 2.86 -5.09 6.94
CA GLN A 121 1.85 -6.13 6.89
C GLN A 121 2.44 -7.36 6.21
N ASP A 122 2.36 -8.51 6.87
CA ASP A 122 2.93 -9.74 6.35
C ASP A 122 2.28 -10.17 5.03
N ALA A 123 3.12 -10.61 4.10
CA ALA A 123 2.74 -11.29 2.86
C ALA A 123 3.55 -12.57 2.65
N GLU A 124 3.02 -13.48 1.84
CA GLU A 124 3.72 -14.73 1.48
C GLU A 124 4.91 -14.47 0.56
N VAL A 125 4.74 -13.52 -0.37
CA VAL A 125 5.74 -13.08 -1.36
C VAL A 125 5.81 -11.55 -1.39
N PRO A 126 6.95 -10.96 -1.78
CA PRO A 126 7.03 -9.52 -1.95
C PRO A 126 6.37 -9.11 -3.27
N THR A 127 6.07 -7.81 -3.43
CA THR A 127 5.84 -7.28 -4.79
C THR A 127 7.19 -7.23 -5.50
N THR A 128 7.31 -8.00 -6.56
CA THR A 128 8.56 -8.15 -7.31
C THR A 128 8.41 -7.54 -8.69
N PHE A 129 9.40 -6.76 -9.11
CA PHE A 129 9.51 -6.31 -10.50
C PHE A 129 10.74 -6.91 -11.17
N ILE A 130 10.58 -7.27 -12.43
CA ILE A 130 11.69 -7.54 -13.36
C ILE A 130 11.63 -6.44 -14.41
N ASN A 131 12.74 -5.71 -14.56
CA ASN A 131 12.86 -4.60 -15.50
C ASN A 131 13.83 -5.02 -16.62
N GLU A 132 13.31 -5.17 -17.83
CA GLU A 132 14.10 -5.47 -19.02
C GLU A 132 14.12 -4.26 -19.95
N TYR A 133 15.28 -3.93 -20.51
CA TYR A 133 15.42 -2.85 -21.49
C TYR A 133 15.52 -3.45 -22.88
N GLN A 134 14.54 -3.18 -23.73
CA GLN A 134 14.51 -3.62 -25.13
C GLN A 134 14.47 -2.38 -26.02
N ALA A 135 15.55 -2.11 -26.77
CA ALA A 135 15.66 -0.97 -27.69
C ALA A 135 15.15 0.36 -27.07
N ASP A 136 15.74 0.74 -25.93
CA ASP A 136 15.40 1.92 -25.12
C ASP A 136 14.00 1.94 -24.48
N ARG A 137 13.22 0.88 -24.64
CA ARG A 137 11.92 0.72 -23.98
C ARG A 137 12.02 -0.23 -22.79
N ARG A 138 11.62 0.25 -21.62
CA ARG A 138 11.45 -0.58 -20.42
C ARG A 138 10.23 -1.49 -20.59
N VAL A 139 10.45 -2.80 -20.55
CA VAL A 139 9.42 -3.83 -20.40
C VAL A 139 9.46 -4.29 -18.95
N GLN A 140 8.32 -4.18 -18.27
CA GLN A 140 8.21 -4.54 -16.87
C GLN A 140 7.31 -5.76 -16.71
N THR A 141 7.78 -6.72 -15.93
CA THR A 141 7.03 -7.93 -15.54
C THR A 141 6.94 -7.97 -14.03
N MET A 142 5.78 -8.37 -13.52
CA MET A 142 5.52 -8.55 -12.09
C MET A 142 5.23 -10.03 -11.82
N PRO A 143 6.23 -10.84 -11.44
CA PRO A 143 6.01 -12.25 -11.12
C PRO A 143 5.24 -12.44 -9.81
N HIS A 144 5.43 -11.55 -8.84
CA HIS A 144 4.84 -11.66 -7.51
C HIS A 144 4.22 -10.33 -7.07
N TRP A 145 3.11 -10.42 -6.33
CA TRP A 145 2.41 -9.27 -5.76
C TRP A 145 2.10 -9.55 -4.29
N ALA A 146 2.49 -8.65 -3.39
CA ALA A 146 2.30 -8.82 -1.95
C ALA A 146 0.82 -8.70 -1.51
N GLY A 147 -0.06 -8.25 -2.40
CA GLY A 147 -1.48 -8.04 -2.12
C GLY A 147 -1.80 -6.60 -1.72
N GLU A 148 -3.02 -6.38 -1.23
CA GLU A 148 -3.48 -5.05 -0.83
C GLU A 148 -2.98 -4.67 0.57
N ILE A 149 -2.67 -3.39 0.75
CA ILE A 149 -2.43 -2.76 2.06
C ILE A 149 -3.79 -2.50 2.73
N ASP A 150 -3.97 -3.05 3.93
CA ASP A 150 -5.13 -2.78 4.76
C ASP A 150 -4.93 -1.51 5.59
N LEU A 151 -5.62 -0.41 5.24
CA LEU A 151 -5.48 0.86 5.98
C LEU A 151 -6.01 0.82 7.42
N ARG A 152 -6.73 -0.23 7.82
CA ARG A 152 -7.11 -0.45 9.23
C ARG A 152 -5.88 -0.73 10.09
N GLY A 153 -4.80 -1.28 9.50
CA GLY A 153 -3.52 -1.50 10.14
C GLY A 153 -2.73 -0.22 10.46
N LEU A 154 -3.18 0.96 10.02
CA LEU A 154 -2.56 2.23 10.41
C LEU A 154 -2.70 2.47 11.91
N PRO A 155 -1.59 2.72 12.63
CA PRO A 155 -1.63 3.26 13.98
C PRO A 155 -2.51 4.53 14.02
N PRO A 156 -3.45 4.67 14.98
CA PRO A 156 -4.40 5.79 14.98
C PRO A 156 -3.74 7.17 14.92
N HIS A 157 -2.60 7.34 15.58
CA HIS A 157 -1.87 8.61 15.61
C HIS A 157 -1.14 8.94 14.29
N TRP A 158 -0.95 7.98 13.39
CA TRP A 158 -0.37 8.21 12.05
C TRP A 158 -1.37 8.83 11.07
N ARG A 159 -2.68 8.61 11.27
CA ARG A 159 -3.73 9.17 10.39
C ARG A 159 -3.75 10.70 10.35
N ASN A 160 -3.16 11.34 11.36
CA ASN A 160 -3.03 12.80 11.51
C ASN A 160 -1.62 13.31 11.17
N ALA A 161 -0.84 12.55 10.39
CA ALA A 161 0.44 13.06 9.88
C ALA A 161 0.22 14.39 9.13
N LYS A 162 1.23 15.28 9.13
CA LYS A 162 1.11 16.56 8.42
C LYS A 162 1.01 16.35 6.91
N VAL A 163 1.83 15.42 6.41
CA VAL A 163 1.79 14.94 5.04
C VAL A 163 1.47 13.47 5.05
N VAL A 164 0.47 13.07 4.27
CA VAL A 164 0.26 11.68 3.87
C VAL A 164 0.51 11.60 2.38
N HIS A 165 1.39 10.69 2.00
CA HIS A 165 1.75 10.43 0.62
C HIS A 165 1.34 9.00 0.25
N LEU A 166 0.32 8.90 -0.60
CA LEU A 166 -0.10 7.65 -1.21
C LEU A 166 0.77 7.39 -2.44
N GLY A 167 1.67 6.41 -2.33
CA GLY A 167 2.60 6.03 -3.38
C GLY A 167 2.40 4.58 -3.82
N PRO A 168 1.22 4.22 -4.36
CA PRO A 168 1.02 2.88 -4.88
C PRO A 168 1.95 2.63 -6.06
N ILE A 169 2.52 1.43 -6.16
CA ILE A 169 3.39 1.00 -7.26
C ILE A 169 2.79 -0.18 -8.05
N ALA A 170 1.83 -0.89 -7.48
CA ALA A 170 1.22 -2.10 -7.99
C ALA A 170 -0.21 -2.26 -7.42
N ASP A 171 -1.10 -1.30 -7.70
CA ASP A 171 -2.52 -1.27 -7.28
C ASP A 171 -2.79 -1.78 -5.86
N GLU A 172 -1.87 -1.55 -4.92
CA GLU A 172 -1.92 -2.14 -3.58
C GLU A 172 -2.74 -1.32 -2.59
N ILE A 173 -3.21 -0.15 -2.99
CA ILE A 173 -4.00 0.74 -2.14
C ILE A 173 -5.36 0.90 -2.79
N ASP A 174 -6.44 0.41 -2.17
CA ASP A 174 -7.79 0.69 -2.64
C ASP A 174 -8.10 2.19 -2.45
N PRO A 175 -8.31 2.97 -3.53
CA PRO A 175 -8.62 4.40 -3.43
C PRO A 175 -9.84 4.71 -2.55
N ARG A 176 -10.78 3.77 -2.41
CA ARG A 176 -12.00 3.94 -1.60
C ARG A 176 -11.72 3.96 -0.10
N GLN A 177 -10.62 3.35 0.34
CA GLN A 177 -10.25 3.31 1.75
C GLN A 177 -9.51 4.59 2.20
N CYS A 178 -9.02 5.39 1.25
CA CYS A 178 -8.20 6.58 1.52
C CYS A 178 -9.00 7.80 2.02
N THR A 179 -10.32 7.80 1.90
CA THR A 179 -11.18 8.94 2.26
C THR A 179 -11.26 9.20 3.77
N GLY A 180 -10.84 8.23 4.60
CA GLY A 180 -10.78 8.36 6.06
C GLY A 180 -9.52 9.03 6.61
N LEU A 181 -8.61 9.50 5.74
CA LEU A 181 -7.36 10.17 6.14
C LEU A 181 -7.64 11.64 6.50
N THR A 182 -7.17 12.08 7.66
CA THR A 182 -7.41 13.43 8.23
C THR A 182 -6.13 14.28 8.26
N THR A 183 -5.32 14.14 7.22
CA THR A 183 -4.03 14.84 7.04
C THR A 183 -4.22 16.33 6.70
N ARG A 184 -3.18 17.13 6.93
CA ARG A 184 -3.12 18.53 6.45
C ARG A 184 -2.81 18.61 4.95
N PHE A 185 -2.05 17.65 4.43
CA PHE A 185 -1.67 17.56 3.04
C PHE A 185 -1.73 16.12 2.56
N LEU A 186 -2.53 15.84 1.52
CA LEU A 186 -2.61 14.54 0.86
C LEU A 186 -1.93 14.59 -0.52
N GLY A 187 -0.70 14.08 -0.60
CA GLY A 187 0.03 13.92 -1.85
C GLY A 187 -0.19 12.52 -2.46
N VAL A 188 -0.24 12.43 -3.79
CA VAL A 188 -0.30 11.14 -4.49
C VAL A 188 0.72 11.06 -5.62
N THR A 189 1.37 9.91 -5.73
CA THR A 189 2.12 9.47 -6.91
C THR A 189 1.44 8.20 -7.43
N PRO A 190 0.44 8.33 -8.33
CA PRO A 190 -0.57 7.31 -8.57
C PRO A 190 -0.11 6.19 -9.52
N GLN A 191 1.20 5.92 -9.60
CA GLN A 191 1.78 5.03 -10.60
C GLN A 191 1.16 3.63 -10.58
N GLY A 192 0.98 3.06 -9.39
CA GLY A 192 0.38 1.74 -9.19
C GLY A 192 -1.08 1.64 -9.62
N TRP A 193 -1.85 2.73 -9.54
CA TRP A 193 -3.25 2.78 -9.99
C TRP A 193 -3.39 2.87 -11.52
N MET A 194 -2.27 3.08 -12.22
CA MET A 194 -2.20 3.07 -13.68
C MET A 194 -1.59 1.78 -14.22
N ARG A 195 -1.44 0.74 -13.40
CA ARG A 195 -0.83 -0.53 -13.80
C ARG A 195 -1.85 -1.67 -13.70
N ASP A 196 -1.81 -2.56 -14.68
CA ASP A 196 -2.59 -3.80 -14.72
C ASP A 196 -1.70 -4.97 -15.14
N TRP A 197 -1.95 -6.14 -14.57
CA TRP A 197 -1.21 -7.38 -14.83
C TRP A 197 -2.01 -8.59 -14.33
N PRO A 198 -1.67 -9.82 -14.77
CA PRO A 198 -2.29 -11.04 -14.24
C PRO A 198 -1.86 -11.29 -12.78
N ARG A 199 -2.67 -10.85 -11.80
CA ARG A 199 -2.29 -10.88 -10.38
C ARG A 199 -1.99 -12.28 -9.85
N GLN A 200 -2.74 -13.28 -10.29
CA GLN A 200 -2.65 -14.65 -9.78
C GLN A 200 -1.42 -15.40 -10.28
N THR A 201 -1.02 -15.17 -11.52
CA THR A 201 0.08 -15.89 -12.17
C THR A 201 1.35 -15.05 -12.29
N GLY A 202 1.26 -13.76 -11.99
CA GLY A 202 2.22 -12.78 -12.45
C GLY A 202 2.17 -12.58 -13.96
N GLY A 203 2.87 -11.55 -14.43
CA GLY A 203 3.02 -11.31 -15.87
C GLY A 203 3.40 -9.89 -16.22
N ARG A 204 3.37 -9.61 -17.52
CA ARG A 204 3.73 -8.31 -18.08
C ARG A 204 2.79 -7.22 -17.58
N VAL A 205 3.37 -6.12 -17.11
CA VAL A 205 2.66 -4.91 -16.68
C VAL A 205 2.20 -4.14 -17.91
N LYS A 206 0.94 -3.69 -17.88
CA LYS A 206 0.32 -2.80 -18.85
C LYS A 206 -0.14 -1.53 -18.16
N HIS A 207 -0.21 -0.45 -18.92
CA HIS A 207 -0.76 0.80 -18.41
C HIS A 207 -2.25 0.92 -18.70
N ILE A 208 -3.00 1.37 -17.70
CA ILE A 208 -4.45 1.65 -17.78
C ILE A 208 -4.72 3.12 -17.41
N PRO A 209 -5.80 3.73 -17.90
CA PRO A 209 -6.18 5.08 -17.51
C PRO A 209 -6.43 5.20 -16.00
N LEU A 210 -5.86 6.23 -15.38
CA LEU A 210 -6.07 6.54 -13.97
C LEU A 210 -7.53 6.93 -13.72
N LYS A 211 -8.18 6.21 -12.80
CA LYS A 211 -9.54 6.51 -12.36
C LYS A 211 -9.59 6.52 -10.84
N LEU A 212 -9.94 7.67 -10.27
CA LEU A 212 -10.08 7.85 -8.83
C LEU A 212 -11.54 8.17 -8.46
N PRO A 213 -12.05 7.68 -7.32
CA PRO A 213 -13.34 8.09 -6.81
C PRO A 213 -13.40 9.61 -6.61
N GLY A 214 -14.55 10.23 -6.95
CA GLY A 214 -14.72 11.68 -6.82
C GLY A 214 -14.46 12.20 -5.40
N GLN A 215 -14.79 11.42 -4.37
CA GLN A 215 -14.49 11.75 -2.98
C GLN A 215 -12.99 11.86 -2.72
N LEU A 216 -12.17 10.94 -3.24
CA LEU A 216 -10.73 11.01 -3.11
C LEU A 216 -10.15 12.18 -3.91
N LEU A 217 -10.60 12.38 -5.16
CA LEU A 217 -10.19 13.53 -5.98
C LEU A 217 -10.46 14.88 -5.28
N GLY A 218 -11.58 14.97 -4.54
CA GLY A 218 -11.95 16.16 -3.77
C GLY A 218 -11.00 16.51 -2.62
N ILE A 219 -10.20 15.55 -2.14
CA ILE A 219 -9.30 15.74 -0.98
C ILE A 219 -7.81 15.66 -1.32
N ILE A 220 -7.42 15.18 -2.52
CA ILE A 220 -6.00 15.12 -2.94
C ILE A 220 -5.41 16.52 -3.08
N ASP A 221 -4.42 16.87 -2.28
CA ASP A 221 -3.83 18.19 -2.33
C ASP A 221 -2.79 18.36 -3.44
N CYS A 222 -2.08 17.28 -3.77
CA CYS A 222 -1.22 17.27 -4.92
C CYS A 222 -1.14 15.90 -5.59
N ALA A 223 -1.18 15.87 -6.92
CA ALA A 223 -0.96 14.68 -7.71
C ALA A 223 0.26 14.90 -8.62
N ILE A 224 1.23 13.99 -8.55
CA ILE A 224 2.47 14.06 -9.34
C ILE A 224 2.56 12.81 -10.20
N VAL A 225 2.78 12.99 -11.50
CA VAL A 225 3.05 11.92 -12.48
C VAL A 225 4.24 12.29 -13.34
N SER A 226 4.81 11.32 -14.04
CA SER A 226 5.84 11.60 -15.04
C SER A 226 5.24 11.99 -16.40
N ILE A 227 6.09 12.51 -17.30
CA ILE A 227 5.72 12.83 -18.67
C ILE A 227 5.30 11.58 -19.46
N GLU A 228 5.81 10.41 -19.11
CA GLU A 228 5.41 9.11 -19.68
C GLU A 228 4.03 8.68 -19.19
N GLU A 229 3.65 9.07 -17.97
CA GLU A 229 2.41 8.70 -17.32
C GLU A 229 1.23 9.64 -17.64
N ILE A 230 1.51 10.87 -18.08
CA ILE A 230 0.47 11.90 -18.30
C ILE A 230 -0.61 11.47 -19.29
N ALA A 231 -0.27 10.60 -20.26
CA ALA A 231 -1.22 10.04 -21.21
C ALA A 231 -2.36 9.26 -20.53
N TYR A 232 -2.09 8.70 -19.36
CA TYR A 232 -3.04 7.92 -18.56
C TYR A 232 -3.69 8.73 -17.43
N ALA A 233 -3.11 9.88 -17.06
CA ALA A 233 -3.51 10.65 -15.86
C ALA A 233 -4.04 12.06 -16.12
N ARG A 234 -4.13 12.52 -17.38
CA ARG A 234 -4.45 13.91 -17.74
C ARG A 234 -5.65 14.51 -17.00
N ASP A 235 -6.79 13.80 -16.97
CA ASP A 235 -8.01 14.27 -16.33
C ASP A 235 -7.83 14.47 -14.81
N VAL A 236 -7.15 13.53 -14.15
CA VAL A 236 -6.86 13.64 -12.71
C VAL A 236 -5.90 14.78 -12.42
N ILE A 237 -4.80 14.89 -13.17
CA ILE A 237 -3.81 15.96 -12.98
C ILE A 237 -4.44 17.33 -13.21
N GLN A 238 -5.27 17.48 -14.25
CA GLN A 238 -5.96 18.74 -14.52
C GLN A 238 -6.94 19.07 -13.39
N ARG A 239 -7.82 18.15 -12.99
CA ARG A 239 -8.80 18.41 -11.91
C ARG A 239 -8.15 18.73 -10.57
N VAL A 240 -7.10 18.00 -10.21
CA VAL A 240 -6.35 18.26 -8.97
C VAL A 240 -5.61 19.60 -9.10
N GLY A 241 -5.00 19.92 -10.24
CA GLY A 241 -4.31 21.18 -10.46
C GLY A 241 -5.22 22.40 -10.54
N ASP A 242 -6.43 22.26 -11.08
CA ASP A 242 -7.44 23.33 -11.11
C ASP A 242 -7.89 23.69 -9.69
N ARG A 243 -7.96 22.70 -8.80
CA ARG A 243 -8.33 22.91 -7.40
C ARG A 243 -7.15 23.28 -6.50
N ARG A 244 -6.01 22.62 -6.69
CA ARG A 244 -4.82 22.72 -5.83
C ARG A 244 -3.53 22.54 -6.62
N LEU A 245 -2.91 21.36 -6.68
CA LEU A 245 -1.59 21.17 -7.32
C LEU A 245 -1.52 19.89 -8.19
N GLY A 246 -1.42 20.04 -9.50
CA GLY A 246 -1.12 18.94 -10.43
C GLY A 246 0.27 19.11 -10.99
N VAL A 247 1.12 18.07 -10.96
CA VAL A 247 2.51 18.18 -11.41
C VAL A 247 2.85 17.07 -12.40
N VAL A 248 3.58 17.45 -13.45
CA VAL A 248 4.14 16.53 -14.44
C VAL A 248 5.66 16.70 -14.45
N THR A 249 6.41 15.69 -14.00
CA THR A 249 7.88 15.71 -14.06
C THR A 249 8.35 15.34 -15.46
N GLN A 250 9.34 16.07 -15.98
CA GLN A 250 9.83 15.99 -17.36
C GLN A 250 11.32 15.62 -17.42
N GLY A 251 11.80 14.85 -16.44
CA GLY A 251 13.21 14.44 -16.35
C GLY A 251 14.15 15.66 -16.32
N PRO A 252 15.13 15.75 -17.23
CA PRO A 252 16.11 16.85 -17.24
C PRO A 252 15.48 18.23 -17.51
N ASP A 253 14.28 18.29 -18.08
CA ASP A 253 13.59 19.54 -18.37
C ASP A 253 12.88 20.13 -17.14
N GLY A 254 12.84 19.39 -16.02
CA GLY A 254 12.24 19.84 -14.77
C GLY A 254 10.81 19.35 -14.58
N ALA A 255 9.87 20.26 -14.30
CA ALA A 255 8.48 19.90 -14.08
C ALA A 255 7.51 21.01 -14.49
N ARG A 256 6.36 20.61 -15.04
CA ARG A 256 5.21 21.48 -15.24
C ARG A 256 4.25 21.36 -14.06
N ILE A 257 3.82 22.49 -13.54
CA ILE A 257 2.89 22.56 -12.41
C ILE A 257 1.61 23.27 -12.87
N ILE A 258 0.46 22.72 -12.49
CA ILE A 258 -0.84 23.36 -12.55
C ILE A 258 -1.24 23.68 -11.11
N ALA A 259 -1.35 24.97 -10.77
CA ALA A 259 -1.71 25.42 -9.45
C ALA A 259 -2.90 26.38 -9.49
N GLY A 260 -4.05 25.97 -8.95
CA GLY A 260 -5.29 26.75 -9.04
C GLY A 260 -5.72 27.05 -10.48
N GLY A 261 -5.40 26.16 -11.42
CA GLY A 261 -5.68 26.31 -12.85
C GLY A 261 -4.61 27.10 -13.63
N GLU A 262 -3.69 27.77 -12.94
CA GLU A 262 -2.56 28.47 -13.57
C GLU A 262 -1.40 27.50 -13.83
N LYS A 263 -0.65 27.73 -14.92
CA LYS A 263 0.45 26.86 -15.34
C LYS A 263 1.80 27.52 -15.06
N PHE A 264 2.69 26.75 -14.45
CA PHE A 264 4.05 27.13 -14.12
C PHE A 264 5.03 26.09 -14.67
N GLU A 265 6.22 26.53 -15.01
CA GLU A 265 7.34 25.66 -15.39
C GLU A 265 8.42 25.81 -14.32
N LEU A 266 8.87 24.69 -13.77
CA LEU A 266 9.97 24.61 -12.82
C LEU A 266 11.17 23.99 -13.56
N PRO A 267 12.27 24.75 -13.79
CA PRO A 267 13.38 24.25 -14.58
C PRO A 267 14.09 23.09 -13.89
N GLY A 268 14.55 22.12 -14.68
CA GLY A 268 15.39 21.03 -14.21
C GLY A 268 16.81 21.47 -13.91
N PHE A 269 17.44 20.81 -12.94
CA PHE A 269 18.86 20.98 -12.68
C PHE A 269 19.67 20.03 -13.57
N GLN A 270 20.61 20.58 -14.34
CA GLN A 270 21.53 19.78 -15.15
C GLN A 270 22.62 19.22 -14.23
N VAL A 271 22.51 17.93 -13.91
CA VAL A 271 23.46 17.21 -13.05
C VAL A 271 23.89 15.91 -13.74
N PRO A 272 25.13 15.43 -13.50
CA PRO A 272 25.55 14.11 -13.97
C PRO A 272 24.60 13.03 -13.45
N VAL A 273 24.02 12.25 -14.37
CA VAL A 273 23.07 11.20 -14.05
C VAL A 273 23.81 9.89 -13.85
N SER A 274 23.73 9.33 -12.64
CA SER A 274 24.24 7.97 -12.35
C SER A 274 23.13 6.92 -12.40
N ASP A 275 21.96 7.24 -11.84
CA ASP A 275 20.78 6.38 -11.84
C ASP A 275 19.53 7.28 -11.76
N LEU A 276 18.52 6.99 -12.57
CA LEU A 276 17.25 7.71 -12.60
C LEU A 276 16.17 7.03 -11.75
N THR A 277 16.45 5.83 -11.22
CA THR A 277 15.51 5.07 -10.41
C THR A 277 15.15 5.85 -9.15
N GLY A 278 13.86 6.07 -8.94
CA GLY A 278 13.34 6.82 -7.79
C GLY A 278 13.49 8.35 -7.90
N ALA A 279 14.02 8.91 -9.00
CA ALA A 279 14.16 10.37 -9.13
C ALA A 279 12.81 11.11 -9.02
N GLY A 280 11.74 10.54 -9.58
CA GLY A 280 10.38 11.06 -9.42
C GLY A 280 9.86 10.98 -7.97
N ASP A 281 10.19 9.91 -7.24
CA ASP A 281 9.81 9.71 -5.84
C ASP A 281 10.57 10.68 -4.91
N VAL A 282 11.84 10.96 -5.21
CA VAL A 282 12.66 11.97 -4.54
C VAL A 282 12.08 13.37 -4.76
N PHE A 283 11.76 13.70 -6.02
CA PHE A 283 11.11 14.97 -6.38
C PHE A 283 9.78 15.12 -5.63
N ALA A 284 8.93 14.08 -5.66
CA ALA A 284 7.62 14.12 -5.03
C ALA A 284 7.71 14.34 -3.52
N ALA A 285 8.61 13.63 -2.83
CA ALA A 285 8.82 13.81 -1.40
C ALA A 285 9.26 15.24 -1.04
N ALA A 286 10.24 15.77 -1.77
CA ALA A 286 10.72 17.13 -1.56
C ALA A 286 9.63 18.17 -1.87
N PHE A 287 8.87 17.96 -2.94
CA PHE A 287 7.79 18.85 -3.36
C PHE A 287 6.66 18.88 -2.34
N PHE A 288 6.17 17.72 -1.88
CA PHE A 288 5.12 17.65 -0.88
C PHE A 288 5.53 18.28 0.45
N LEU A 289 6.78 18.09 0.89
CA LEU A 289 7.30 18.77 2.09
C LEU A 289 7.33 20.29 1.98
N LYS A 290 7.57 20.83 0.78
CA LYS A 290 7.58 22.27 0.54
C LYS A 290 6.18 22.84 0.33
N ALA A 291 5.26 22.05 -0.22
CA ALA A 291 3.89 22.48 -0.52
C ALA A 291 2.92 22.33 0.67
N SER A 292 3.28 21.57 1.71
CA SER A 292 2.42 21.26 2.87
C SER A 292 2.34 22.36 3.93
#